data_AF-A0A3S2V653-F1
#
_entry.id   AF-A0A3S2V653-F1
#
_cell.length_a   1.000
_cell.length_b   1.000
_cell.length_c   1.000
_cell.angle_alpha   90.00
_cell.angle_beta   90.00
_cell.angle_gamma   90.00
#
_symmetry.space_group_name_H-M   'P 1'
#
loop_
_entity.id
_entity.type
_entity.pdbx_description
1 polymer ?
#
loop_
_entity_poly.entity_id
_entity_poly.type
_entity_poly.pdbx_seq_one_letter_code
_entity_poly.pdbx_strand_id
1 'polypeptide(L)'
;MALLDTLRSVRDRTRAEREAESDRPQIIARWQSDVAALYDEIHGWLLDYERDGYLTVSTQEIHLREEPLGLYTLDAMLIHVDDLAVRLQPAGRYVLGATGRIDMFRQGRSARDERVLLVRQATPEGERWMLRPPAGPRTGAASGLEPLDRASFEAAFESLLS
;
A
#
# COMPACT_ATOMS: atom_id res chain seq x y z
N MET A 1 46.01 -13.10 -8.52
CA MET A 1 44.81 -13.72 -7.92
C MET A 1 43.50 -12.97 -8.21
N ALA A 2 43.49 -11.78 -8.84
CA ALA A 2 42.26 -10.97 -9.02
C ALA A 2 41.19 -11.49 -10.01
N LEU A 3 41.58 -12.29 -11.02
CA LEU A 3 40.64 -12.70 -12.09
C LEU A 3 39.64 -13.76 -11.60
N LEU A 4 40.07 -14.74 -10.80
CA LEU A 4 39.19 -15.81 -10.32
C LEU A 4 38.08 -15.26 -9.41
N ASP A 5 38.42 -14.32 -8.52
CA ASP A 5 37.47 -13.66 -7.62
C ASP A 5 36.48 -12.78 -8.41
N THR A 6 36.97 -12.09 -9.44
CA THR A 6 36.13 -11.30 -10.35
C THR A 6 35.13 -12.20 -11.09
N LEU A 7 35.59 -13.32 -11.65
CA LEU A 7 34.73 -14.27 -12.37
C LEU A 7 33.68 -14.92 -11.45
N ARG A 8 34.04 -15.23 -10.19
CA ARG A 8 33.09 -15.72 -9.17
C ARG A 8 32.04 -14.66 -8.85
N SER A 9 32.46 -13.42 -8.59
CA SER A 9 31.54 -12.30 -8.32
C SER A 9 30.56 -12.06 -9.47
N VAL A 10 31.04 -12.11 -10.72
CA VAL A 10 30.16 -11.98 -11.90
C VAL A 10 29.18 -13.13 -11.97
N ARG A 11 29.64 -14.38 -11.78
CA ARG A 11 28.76 -15.57 -11.82
C ARG A 11 27.68 -15.53 -10.74
N ASP A 12 28.06 -15.19 -9.51
CA ASP A 12 27.13 -15.15 -8.38
C ASP A 12 26.10 -14.02 -8.57
N ARG A 13 26.52 -12.88 -9.12
CA ARG A 13 25.60 -11.79 -9.49
C ARG A 13 24.61 -12.19 -10.58
N THR A 14 25.10 -12.78 -11.68
CA THR A 14 24.23 -13.26 -12.76
C THR A 14 23.26 -14.33 -12.29
N ARG A 15 23.67 -15.17 -11.33
CA ARG A 15 22.79 -16.16 -10.72
C ARG A 15 21.70 -15.49 -9.87
N ALA A 16 22.08 -14.57 -8.98
CA ALA A 16 21.13 -13.83 -8.15
C ALA A 16 20.13 -13.01 -8.99
N GLU A 17 20.59 -12.38 -10.07
CA GLU A 17 19.73 -11.67 -11.02
C GLU A 17 18.70 -12.60 -11.69
N ARG A 18 19.11 -13.82 -12.08
CA ARG A 18 18.20 -14.81 -12.68
C ARG A 18 17.21 -15.38 -11.69
N GLU A 19 17.64 -15.65 -10.45
CA GLU A 19 16.77 -16.11 -9.37
C GLU A 19 15.74 -15.02 -9.04
N ALA A 20 16.16 -13.76 -8.91
CA ALA A 20 15.26 -12.62 -8.69
C ALA A 20 14.23 -12.44 -9.82
N GLU A 21 14.65 -12.56 -11.10
CA GLU A 21 13.73 -12.49 -12.23
C GLU A 21 12.72 -13.65 -12.24
N SER A 22 13.14 -14.84 -11.81
CA SER A 22 12.26 -16.01 -11.70
C SER A 22 11.21 -15.86 -10.59
N ASP A 23 11.56 -15.19 -9.48
CA ASP A 23 10.66 -15.01 -8.34
C ASP A 23 9.71 -13.83 -8.50
N ARG A 24 10.06 -12.87 -9.36
CA ARG A 24 9.31 -11.64 -9.61
C ARG A 24 7.80 -11.84 -9.86
N PRO A 25 7.34 -12.78 -10.71
CA PRO A 25 5.90 -13.00 -10.90
C PRO A 25 5.17 -13.41 -9.62
N GLN A 26 5.82 -14.22 -8.76
CA GLN A 26 5.25 -14.67 -7.50
C GLN A 26 5.18 -13.53 -6.49
N ILE A 27 6.19 -12.65 -6.47
CA ILE A 27 6.21 -11.45 -5.62
C ILE A 27 5.08 -10.50 -6.01
N ILE A 28 4.88 -10.25 -7.30
CA ILE A 28 3.79 -9.41 -7.81
C ILE A 28 2.43 -10.04 -7.46
N ALA A 29 2.25 -11.33 -7.70
CA ALA A 29 0.99 -12.02 -7.40
C ALA A 29 0.65 -11.99 -5.90
N ARG A 30 1.64 -12.18 -5.03
CA ARG A 30 1.45 -12.06 -3.58
C ARG A 30 1.06 -10.64 -3.19
N TRP A 31 1.71 -9.63 -3.75
CA TRP A 31 1.37 -8.24 -3.48
C TRP A 31 -0.04 -7.88 -3.94
N GLN A 32 -0.45 -8.30 -5.14
CA GLN A 32 -1.81 -8.12 -5.63
C GLN A 32 -2.83 -8.80 -4.70
N SER A 33 -2.54 -10.02 -4.25
CA SER A 33 -3.40 -10.74 -3.30
C SER A 33 -3.47 -10.03 -1.94
N ASP A 34 -2.37 -9.48 -1.44
CA ASP A 34 -2.33 -8.75 -0.17
C ASP A 34 -3.17 -7.45 -0.24
N VAL A 35 -3.11 -6.74 -1.38
CA VAL A 35 -3.92 -5.54 -1.62
C VAL A 35 -5.40 -5.90 -1.74
N ALA A 36 -5.74 -6.94 -2.51
CA ALA A 36 -7.12 -7.40 -2.67
C ALA A 36 -7.73 -7.83 -1.32
N ALA A 37 -7.00 -8.59 -0.52
CA ALA A 37 -7.46 -9.01 0.80
C ALA A 37 -7.73 -7.82 1.74
N LEU A 38 -6.88 -6.79 1.70
CA LEU A 38 -7.14 -5.57 2.47
C LEU A 38 -8.39 -4.84 1.97
N TYR A 39 -8.58 -4.78 0.65
CA TYR A 39 -9.74 -4.13 0.06
C TYR A 39 -11.04 -4.84 0.41
N ASP A 40 -11.06 -6.17 0.41
CA ASP A 40 -12.21 -6.95 0.87
C ASP A 40 -12.52 -6.67 2.35
N GLU A 41 -11.49 -6.55 3.19
CA GLU A 41 -11.64 -6.22 4.61
C GLU A 41 -12.23 -4.80 4.82
N ILE A 42 -11.67 -3.80 4.13
CA ILE A 42 -12.17 -2.42 4.18
C ILE A 42 -13.59 -2.32 3.64
N HIS A 43 -13.88 -3.00 2.51
CA HIS A 43 -15.23 -3.04 1.95
C HIS A 43 -16.22 -3.67 2.93
N GLY A 44 -15.82 -4.76 3.60
CA GLY A 44 -16.61 -5.38 4.67
C GLY A 44 -16.93 -4.42 5.83
N TRP A 45 -16.00 -3.53 6.20
CA TRP A 45 -16.26 -2.48 7.20
C TRP A 45 -17.26 -1.43 6.72
N LEU A 46 -17.29 -1.16 5.40
CA LEU A 46 -18.10 -0.12 4.78
C LEU A 46 -19.47 -0.58 4.28
N LEU A 47 -19.73 -1.89 4.29
CA LEU A 47 -20.89 -2.52 3.68
C LEU A 47 -22.23 -1.96 4.18
N ASP A 48 -22.35 -1.67 5.47
CA ASP A 48 -23.56 -1.09 6.04
C ASP A 48 -23.84 0.31 5.48
N TYR A 49 -22.80 1.15 5.36
CA TYR A 49 -22.94 2.51 4.81
C TYR A 49 -23.26 2.49 3.31
N GLU A 50 -22.67 1.55 2.56
CA GLU A 50 -22.97 1.37 1.14
C GLU A 50 -24.40 0.88 0.92
N ARG A 51 -24.87 -0.10 1.70
CA ARG A 51 -26.25 -0.60 1.63
C ARG A 51 -27.26 0.51 1.92
N ASP A 52 -26.95 1.36 2.89
CA ASP A 52 -27.83 2.45 3.31
C ASP A 52 -27.72 3.69 2.37
N GLY A 53 -26.85 3.63 1.35
CA GLY A 53 -26.74 4.62 0.29
C GLY A 53 -25.90 5.84 0.63
N TYR A 54 -25.12 5.81 1.72
CA TYR A 54 -24.26 6.92 2.14
C TYR A 54 -22.97 7.03 1.33
N LEU A 55 -22.52 5.92 0.75
CA LEU A 55 -21.30 5.86 -0.05
C LEU A 55 -21.41 4.78 -1.13
N THR A 56 -20.48 4.80 -2.07
CA THR A 56 -20.26 3.68 -3.01
C THR A 56 -18.79 3.35 -3.10
N VAL A 57 -18.46 2.07 -3.23
CA VAL A 57 -17.08 1.60 -3.39
C VAL A 57 -16.87 1.08 -4.81
N SER A 58 -15.79 1.52 -5.45
CA SER A 58 -15.37 1.01 -6.75
C SER A 58 -13.86 0.82 -6.82
N THR A 59 -13.40 0.07 -7.81
CA THR A 59 -11.98 -0.11 -8.09
C THR A 59 -11.61 0.47 -9.45
N GLN A 60 -10.36 0.85 -9.58
CA GLN A 60 -9.78 1.34 -10.83
C GLN A 60 -8.40 0.74 -11.02
N GLU A 61 -8.19 0.07 -12.15
CA GLU A 61 -6.88 -0.45 -12.53
C GLU A 61 -5.86 0.70 -12.65
N ILE A 62 -4.70 0.48 -12.06
CA ILE A 62 -3.53 1.36 -12.15
C ILE A 62 -2.31 0.57 -12.62
N HIS A 63 -1.36 1.31 -13.17
CA HIS A 63 -0.06 0.78 -13.56
C HIS A 63 1.00 1.23 -12.57
N LEU A 64 1.73 0.27 -12.00
CA LEU A 64 2.79 0.54 -11.03
C LEU A 64 4.12 0.02 -11.57
N ARG A 65 5.14 0.87 -11.48
CA ARG A 65 6.50 0.55 -11.88
C ARG A 65 7.41 0.59 -10.66
N GLU A 66 8.03 -0.54 -10.35
CA GLU A 66 9.05 -0.65 -9.31
C GLU A 66 10.33 -1.18 -9.95
N GLU A 67 11.49 -0.58 -9.67
CA GLU A 67 12.77 -0.98 -10.28
C GLU A 67 13.04 -2.50 -10.23
N PRO A 68 12.82 -3.22 -9.10
CA PRO A 68 13.05 -4.67 -9.05
C PRO A 68 11.92 -5.53 -9.64
N LEU A 69 10.70 -4.98 -9.85
CA LEU A 69 9.53 -5.73 -10.31
C LEU A 69 9.02 -5.28 -11.69
N GLY A 70 9.67 -4.32 -12.32
CA GLY A 70 9.23 -3.71 -13.57
C GLY A 70 7.82 -3.14 -13.48
N LEU A 71 7.11 -3.18 -14.61
CA LEU A 71 5.74 -2.67 -14.74
C LEU A 71 4.72 -3.81 -14.50
N TYR A 72 3.72 -3.56 -13.68
CA TYR A 72 2.58 -4.45 -13.46
C TYR A 72 1.31 -3.64 -13.14
N THR A 73 0.16 -4.30 -13.18
CA THR A 73 -1.14 -3.69 -12.86
C THR A 73 -1.68 -4.17 -11.53
N LEU A 74 -2.55 -3.36 -10.93
CA LEU A 74 -3.29 -3.65 -9.71
C LEU A 74 -4.41 -2.63 -9.58
N ASP A 75 -5.29 -2.80 -8.60
CA ASP A 75 -6.38 -1.86 -8.39
C ASP A 75 -6.06 -0.81 -7.33
N ALA A 76 -6.54 0.41 -7.58
CA ALA A 76 -6.79 1.40 -6.56
C ALA A 76 -8.27 1.34 -6.16
N MET A 77 -8.56 1.40 -4.86
CA MET A 77 -9.92 1.54 -4.36
C MET A 77 -10.34 3.01 -4.33
N LEU A 78 -11.58 3.26 -4.70
CA LEU A 78 -12.26 4.55 -4.68
C LEU A 78 -13.52 4.42 -3.82
N ILE A 79 -13.64 5.29 -2.82
CA ILE A 79 -14.82 5.38 -1.96
C ILE A 79 -15.44 6.74 -2.23
N HIS A 80 -16.63 6.75 -2.81
CA HIS A 80 -17.36 7.97 -3.18
C HIS A 80 -18.42 8.29 -2.15
N VAL A 81 -18.47 9.56 -1.73
CA VAL A 81 -19.47 10.15 -0.84
C VAL A 81 -19.94 11.43 -1.52
N ASP A 82 -21.13 11.40 -2.11
CA ASP A 82 -21.65 12.48 -2.98
C ASP A 82 -20.63 12.92 -4.07
N ASP A 83 -20.14 14.16 -4.00
CA ASP A 83 -19.17 14.74 -4.93
C ASP A 83 -17.71 14.53 -4.50
N LEU A 84 -17.51 13.87 -3.35
CA LEU A 84 -16.20 13.58 -2.78
C LEU A 84 -15.79 12.15 -3.08
N ALA A 85 -14.48 11.95 -3.27
CA ALA A 85 -13.91 10.62 -3.39
C ALA A 85 -12.63 10.52 -2.54
N VAL A 86 -12.52 9.48 -1.73
CA VAL A 86 -11.26 9.07 -1.10
C VAL A 86 -10.68 7.93 -1.91
N ARG A 87 -9.40 8.03 -2.23
CA ARG A 87 -8.65 7.07 -3.02
C ARG A 87 -7.64 6.37 -2.14
N LEU A 88 -7.64 5.04 -2.18
CA LEU A 88 -6.58 4.19 -1.67
C LEU A 88 -5.75 3.74 -2.87
N GLN A 89 -4.52 4.24 -2.99
CA GLN A 89 -3.64 3.96 -4.11
C GLN A 89 -2.40 3.19 -3.63
N PRO A 90 -2.20 1.94 -4.06
CA PRO A 90 -1.00 1.23 -3.69
C PRO A 90 0.22 1.89 -4.34
N ALA A 91 1.25 2.10 -3.53
CA ALA A 91 2.41 2.88 -3.89
C ALA A 91 3.66 2.04 -4.13
N GLY A 92 3.70 0.81 -3.60
CA GLY A 92 4.82 -0.11 -3.81
C GLY A 92 4.86 -1.25 -2.81
N ARG A 93 5.45 -2.37 -3.24
CA ARG A 93 5.77 -3.54 -2.42
C ARG A 93 7.09 -3.36 -1.67
N TYR A 94 8.06 -2.66 -2.27
CA TYR A 94 9.37 -2.42 -1.67
C TYR A 94 9.44 -1.04 -1.05
N VAL A 95 9.17 -0.98 0.26
CA VAL A 95 9.22 0.26 1.04
C VAL A 95 10.18 0.05 2.20
N LEU A 96 11.08 1.01 2.44
CA LEU A 96 12.05 0.90 3.53
C LEU A 96 11.34 0.70 4.88
N GLY A 97 11.64 -0.41 5.54
CA GLY A 97 11.02 -0.79 6.83
C GLY A 97 9.62 -1.40 6.74
N ALA A 98 9.15 -1.76 5.55
CA ALA A 98 7.80 -2.30 5.33
C ALA A 98 7.76 -3.32 4.17
N THR A 99 6.72 -4.14 4.17
CA THR A 99 6.44 -5.13 3.12
C THR A 99 5.31 -4.68 2.17
N GLY A 100 4.98 -3.39 2.16
CA GLY A 100 4.00 -2.81 1.25
C GLY A 100 3.52 -1.45 1.75
N ARG A 101 3.02 -0.61 0.84
CA ARG A 101 2.38 0.67 1.18
C ARG A 101 1.22 0.99 0.25
N ILE A 102 0.15 1.48 0.85
CA ILE A 102 -0.99 2.10 0.17
C ILE A 102 -1.13 3.52 0.73
N ASP A 103 -1.22 4.49 -0.17
CA ASP A 103 -1.48 5.89 0.19
C ASP A 103 -3.00 6.12 0.13
N MET A 104 -3.59 6.64 1.20
CA MET A 104 -5.00 7.00 1.28
C MET A 104 -5.15 8.52 1.35
N PHE A 105 -5.94 9.11 0.44
CA PHE A 105 -6.09 10.56 0.32
C PHE A 105 -7.38 10.94 -0.41
N ARG A 106 -7.87 12.16 -0.19
CA ARG A 106 -9.02 12.71 -0.92
C ARG A 106 -8.64 13.11 -2.34
N GLN A 107 -9.40 12.69 -3.34
CA GLN A 107 -9.21 13.12 -4.72
C GLN A 107 -9.26 14.65 -4.83
N GLY A 108 -8.36 15.22 -5.62
CA GLY A 108 -8.17 16.68 -5.71
C GLY A 108 -7.31 17.28 -4.58
N ARG A 109 -7.05 16.54 -3.49
CA ARG A 109 -6.12 16.93 -2.40
C ARG A 109 -5.01 15.91 -2.26
N SER A 110 -3.92 16.16 -2.99
CA SER A 110 -2.84 15.18 -3.17
C SER A 110 -1.55 15.52 -2.43
N ALA A 111 -1.57 16.56 -1.60
CA ALA A 111 -0.41 17.01 -0.84
C ALA A 111 0.10 15.87 0.05
N ARG A 112 1.43 15.68 0.09
CA ARG A 112 2.04 14.46 0.66
C ARG A 112 1.84 14.35 2.17
N ASP A 113 1.78 15.49 2.84
CA ASP A 113 1.55 15.69 4.26
C ASP A 113 0.09 15.46 4.69
N GLU A 114 -0.86 15.52 3.74
CA GLU A 114 -2.28 15.25 3.98
C GLU A 114 -2.67 13.77 3.80
N ARG A 115 -1.74 12.92 3.37
CA ARG A 115 -2.03 11.49 3.12
C ARG A 115 -1.97 10.68 4.40
N VAL A 116 -2.95 9.81 4.56
CA VAL A 116 -2.87 8.66 5.47
C VAL A 116 -2.06 7.57 4.76
N LEU A 117 -1.13 6.93 5.46
CA LEU A 117 -0.38 5.80 4.88
C LEU A 117 -0.78 4.50 5.55
N LEU A 118 -1.18 3.53 4.73
CA LEU A 118 -1.34 2.14 5.16
C LEU A 118 -0.05 1.41 4.83
N VAL A 119 0.63 0.92 5.85
CA VAL A 119 1.95 0.30 5.74
C VAL A 119 1.84 -1.14 6.20
N ARG A 120 2.22 -2.07 5.32
CA ARG A 120 2.27 -3.49 5.66
C ARG A 120 3.59 -3.77 6.36
N GLN A 121 3.57 -4.35 7.56
CA GLN A 121 4.77 -4.65 8.32
C GLN A 121 4.85 -6.14 8.62
N ALA A 122 6.06 -6.70 8.48
CA ALA A 122 6.36 -8.04 8.97
C ALA A 122 6.63 -7.96 10.48
N THR A 123 5.90 -8.74 11.26
CA THR A 123 6.12 -8.90 12.70
C THR A 123 6.37 -10.38 13.02
N PRO A 124 6.85 -10.71 14.24
CA PRO A 124 7.07 -12.10 14.62
C PRO A 124 5.82 -12.99 14.54
N GLU A 125 4.63 -12.39 14.61
CA GLU A 125 3.33 -13.07 14.59
C GLU A 125 2.75 -13.20 13.17
N GLY A 126 3.35 -12.53 12.18
CA GLY A 126 2.85 -12.48 10.81
C GLY A 126 2.98 -11.10 10.20
N GLU A 127 2.41 -10.94 9.01
CA GLU A 127 2.36 -9.64 8.34
C GLU A 127 1.04 -8.95 8.69
N ARG A 128 1.09 -7.66 9.04
CA ARG A 128 -0.09 -6.88 9.42
C ARG A 128 -0.09 -5.50 8.77
N TRP A 129 -1.27 -4.96 8.51
CA TRP A 129 -1.43 -3.58 8.07
C TRP A 129 -1.45 -2.64 9.27
N MET A 130 -0.72 -1.54 9.14
CA MET A 130 -0.64 -0.46 10.10
C MET A 130 -1.07 0.83 9.42
N LEU A 131 -1.75 1.69 10.14
CA LEU A 131 -2.14 3.02 9.69
C LEU A 131 -1.17 4.06 10.25
N ARG A 132 -0.82 5.04 9.43
CA ARG A 132 -0.13 6.26 9.85
C ARG A 132 -0.98 7.45 9.44
N PRO A 133 -1.54 8.20 10.40
CA PRO A 133 -2.28 9.43 10.10
C PRO A 133 -1.41 10.48 9.40
N PRO A 134 -2.00 11.47 8.71
CA PRO A 134 -1.26 12.58 8.14
C PRO A 134 -0.49 13.34 9.22
N ALA A 135 0.62 13.96 8.82
CA ALA A 135 1.40 14.79 9.73
C ALA A 135 0.63 16.09 9.98
N GLY A 136 -0.18 16.13 11.05
CA GLY A 136 -1.04 17.28 11.35
C GLY A 136 -0.25 18.58 11.50
N PRO A 137 -0.80 19.74 11.08
CA PRO A 137 -0.14 21.03 11.23
C PRO A 137 -0.29 21.52 12.68
N ARG A 138 0.41 20.92 13.67
CA ARG A 138 0.76 21.57 14.96
C ARG A 138 1.45 20.73 16.03
N THR A 139 1.74 19.46 15.84
CA THR A 139 2.49 18.70 16.85
C THR A 139 3.70 18.07 16.22
N GLY A 140 4.90 18.49 16.63
CA GLY A 140 6.18 17.86 16.26
C GLY A 140 6.34 16.41 16.75
N ALA A 141 5.25 15.76 17.18
CA ALA A 141 5.19 14.34 17.40
C ALA A 141 4.68 13.70 16.09
N ALA A 142 5.51 12.85 15.48
CA ALA A 142 5.02 11.95 14.45
C ALA A 142 3.85 11.14 15.06
N SER A 143 2.65 11.25 14.48
CA SER A 143 1.58 10.30 14.80
C SER A 143 2.13 8.90 14.60
N GLY A 144 2.08 8.09 15.66
CA GLY A 144 2.65 6.74 15.67
C GLY A 144 1.99 5.86 14.62
N LEU A 145 2.63 4.72 14.33
CA LEU A 145 1.97 3.64 13.61
C LEU A 145 0.97 2.98 14.56
N GLU A 146 -0.26 2.85 14.12
CA GLU A 146 -1.33 2.16 14.84
C GLU A 146 -1.86 0.97 14.03
N PRO A 147 -2.41 -0.07 14.66
CA PRO A 147 -3.04 -1.16 13.93
C PRO A 147 -4.14 -0.65 12.99
N LEU A 148 -4.17 -1.19 11.77
CA LEU A 148 -5.30 -0.95 10.89
C LEU A 148 -6.45 -1.87 11.30
N ASP A 149 -7.53 -1.28 11.78
CA ASP A 149 -8.81 -1.92 12.06
C ASP A 149 -9.94 -0.99 11.62
N ARG A 150 -11.21 -1.42 11.79
CA ARG A 150 -12.37 -0.61 11.41
C ARG A 150 -12.36 0.77 12.05
N ALA A 151 -12.02 0.88 13.34
CA ALA A 151 -12.11 2.15 14.06
C ALA A 151 -11.01 3.13 13.62
N SER A 152 -9.77 2.65 13.48
CA SER A 152 -8.68 3.50 12.98
C SER A 152 -8.88 3.89 11.52
N PHE A 153 -9.46 2.99 10.71
CA PHE A 153 -9.85 3.29 9.34
C PHE A 153 -10.94 4.36 9.25
N GLU A 154 -12.05 4.21 9.98
CA GLU A 154 -13.18 5.15 9.96
C GLU A 154 -12.72 6.55 10.42
N ALA A 155 -11.91 6.64 11.49
CA ALA A 155 -11.37 7.91 11.96
C ALA A 155 -10.47 8.59 10.92
N ALA A 156 -9.61 7.83 10.25
CA ALA A 156 -8.75 8.34 9.19
C ALA A 156 -9.56 8.76 7.95
N PHE A 157 -10.58 7.99 7.58
CA PHE A 157 -11.49 8.29 6.48
C PHE A 157 -12.27 9.58 6.74
N GLU A 158 -12.84 9.75 7.93
CA GLU A 158 -13.54 10.98 8.36
C GLU A 158 -12.62 12.21 8.24
N SER A 159 -11.37 12.09 8.70
CA SER A 159 -10.38 13.18 8.63
C SER A 159 -10.04 13.64 7.21
N LEU A 160 -10.21 12.75 6.21
CA LEU A 160 -9.99 13.08 4.80
C LEU A 160 -11.20 13.74 4.14
N LEU A 161 -12.40 13.56 4.70
CA LEU A 161 -13.63 14.17 4.19
C LEU A 161 -13.80 15.61 4.68
N SER A 162 -13.42 15.90 5.94
CA SER A 162 -13.46 17.24 6.55
C SER A 162 -12.53 18.25 5.87
#